data_AF-A0A482VG36-F1
#
_entry.id   AF-A0A482VG36-F1
#
_cell.length_a   1.000
_cell.length_b   1.000
_cell.length_c   1.000
_cell.angle_alpha   90.00
_cell.angle_beta   90.00
_cell.angle_gamma   90.00
#
_symmetry.space_group_name_H-M   'P 1'
#
loop_
_entity.id
_entity.type
_entity.pdbx_description
1 polymer ?
#
loop_
_entity_poly.entity_id
_entity_poly.type
_entity_poly.pdbx_seq_one_letter_code
_entity_poly.pdbx_strand_id
1 'polypeptide(L)'
;KSKALYEKTYGIFEDWFGAKKVKEIAEDVILAYLEQRSRQVKPSTLWFTFSMLKATLNVKENINLGKFSKVAPYLKSKIIDHQKKKSAVFTKEDIEKFLNEADDQNYLLMKTANFGSVWRLP
;
A
#
# COMPACT_ATOMS: atom_id res chain seq x y z
N LYS A 1 11.88 -0.80 10.84
CA LYS A 1 10.64 -1.52 10.45
C LYS A 1 10.41 -1.60 8.93
N SER A 2 10.96 -0.71 8.09
CA SER A 2 10.68 -0.74 6.64
C SER A 2 11.66 -1.54 5.78
N LYS A 3 12.96 -1.64 6.13
CA LYS A 3 14.00 -2.25 5.26
C LYS A 3 13.68 -3.67 4.78
N ALA A 4 13.27 -4.56 5.71
CA ALA A 4 12.95 -5.95 5.40
C ALA A 4 11.82 -6.11 4.37
N LEU A 5 10.86 -5.18 4.35
CA LEU A 5 9.76 -5.20 3.40
C LEU A 5 10.22 -4.80 1.98
N TYR A 6 11.13 -3.84 1.89
CA TYR A 6 11.72 -3.41 0.61
C TYR A 6 12.61 -4.51 0.05
N GLU A 7 13.46 -5.12 0.88
CA GLU A 7 14.30 -6.26 0.50
C GLU A 7 13.46 -7.44 0.02
N LYS A 8 12.39 -7.79 0.75
CA LYS A 8 11.46 -8.85 0.33
C LYS A 8 10.79 -8.53 -1.02
N THR A 9 10.32 -7.30 -1.21
CA THR A 9 9.67 -6.89 -2.46
C THR A 9 10.65 -6.94 -3.63
N TYR A 10 11.89 -6.55 -3.38
CA TYR A 10 12.95 -6.59 -4.38
C TYR A 10 13.37 -8.01 -4.72
N GLY A 11 13.56 -8.91 -3.74
CA GLY A 11 13.87 -10.32 -4.01
C GLY A 11 12.78 -11.00 -4.84
N ILE A 12 11.51 -10.71 -4.56
CA ILE A 12 10.38 -11.17 -5.36
C ILE A 12 10.47 -10.70 -6.83
N PHE A 13 10.98 -9.49 -7.06
CA PHE A 13 11.21 -8.98 -8.41
C PHE A 13 12.43 -9.63 -9.06
N GLU A 14 13.53 -9.82 -8.34
CA GLU A 14 14.73 -10.51 -8.84
C GLU A 14 14.42 -11.95 -9.26
N ASP A 15 13.64 -12.69 -8.46
CA ASP A 15 13.20 -14.04 -8.79
C ASP A 15 12.41 -14.06 -10.11
N TRP A 16 11.49 -13.10 -10.28
CA TRP A 16 10.70 -12.96 -11.49
C TRP A 16 11.55 -12.55 -12.70
N PHE A 17 12.48 -11.61 -12.50
CA PHE A 17 13.39 -11.10 -13.52
C PHE A 17 14.35 -12.20 -14.01
N GLY A 18 14.92 -12.97 -13.08
CA GLY A 18 15.76 -14.13 -13.36
C GLY A 18 15.01 -15.23 -14.13
N ALA A 19 13.75 -15.50 -13.76
CA ALA A 19 12.92 -16.47 -14.48
C ALA A 19 12.62 -16.07 -15.94
N LYS A 20 12.57 -14.76 -16.22
CA LYS A 20 12.30 -14.22 -17.58
C LYS A 20 13.55 -14.11 -18.45
N LYS A 21 14.76 -14.36 -17.91
CA LYS A 21 16.06 -14.29 -18.62
C LYS A 21 16.28 -12.96 -19.37
N VAL A 22 15.76 -11.86 -18.84
CA VAL A 22 15.93 -10.54 -19.46
C VAL A 22 17.30 -9.98 -19.06
N LYS A 23 17.99 -9.33 -19.99
CA LYS A 23 19.36 -8.83 -19.78
C LYS A 23 19.42 -7.47 -19.08
N GLU A 24 18.38 -6.65 -19.20
CA GLU A 24 18.38 -5.28 -18.69
C GLU A 24 17.02 -4.88 -18.12
N ILE A 25 17.03 -4.04 -17.09
CA ILE A 25 15.83 -3.48 -16.47
C ILE A 25 15.37 -2.28 -17.31
N ALA A 26 14.56 -2.55 -18.33
CA ALA A 26 13.93 -1.52 -19.17
C ALA A 26 12.51 -1.18 -18.71
N GLU A 27 11.96 -0.06 -19.20
CA GLU A 27 10.59 0.37 -18.90
C GLU A 27 9.55 -0.71 -19.22
N ASP A 28 9.70 -1.40 -20.35
CA ASP A 28 8.78 -2.46 -20.79
C ASP A 28 8.82 -3.68 -19.86
N VAL A 29 9.97 -3.97 -19.24
CA VAL A 29 10.12 -5.06 -18.28
C VAL A 29 9.37 -4.75 -17.00
N ILE A 30 9.47 -3.50 -16.52
CA ILE A 30 8.73 -3.03 -15.35
C ILE A 30 7.22 -3.04 -15.63
N LEU A 31 6.79 -2.61 -16.82
CA LEU A 31 5.40 -2.69 -17.23
C LEU A 31 4.88 -4.14 -17.25
N ALA A 32 5.63 -5.07 -17.83
CA ALA A 32 5.24 -6.49 -17.87
C ALA A 32 5.12 -7.10 -16.46
N TYR A 33 6.05 -6.76 -15.55
CA TYR A 33 5.98 -7.17 -14.15
C TYR A 33 4.72 -6.62 -13.47
N LEU A 34 4.48 -5.32 -13.62
CA LEU A 34 3.32 -4.66 -13.02
C LEU A 34 2.01 -5.19 -13.61
N GLU A 35 1.96 -5.53 -14.90
CA GLU A 35 0.79 -6.14 -15.52
C GLU A 35 0.50 -7.51 -14.91
N GLN A 36 1.51 -8.37 -14.79
CA GLN A 36 1.34 -9.68 -14.15
C GLN A 36 0.88 -9.54 -12.69
N ARG A 37 1.46 -8.58 -11.96
CA ARG A 37 1.06 -8.30 -10.56
C ARG A 37 -0.35 -7.74 -10.46
N SER A 38 -0.78 -6.89 -11.39
CA SER A 38 -2.11 -6.27 -11.39
C SER A 38 -3.24 -7.29 -11.42
N ARG A 39 -3.00 -8.50 -11.94
CA ARG A 39 -3.97 -9.60 -11.98
C ARG A 39 -4.14 -10.31 -10.63
N GLN A 40 -3.16 -10.16 -9.73
CA GLN A 40 -3.11 -10.88 -8.45
C GLN A 40 -3.38 -9.97 -7.25
N VAL A 41 -3.07 -8.67 -7.35
CA VAL A 41 -3.17 -7.73 -6.23
C VAL A 41 -4.04 -6.54 -6.56
N LYS A 42 -4.57 -5.90 -5.51
CA LYS A 42 -5.35 -4.66 -5.65
C LYS A 42 -4.46 -3.53 -6.20
N PRO A 43 -5.01 -2.58 -6.97
CA PRO A 43 -4.26 -1.45 -7.54
C PRO A 43 -3.54 -0.58 -6.50
N SER A 44 -4.11 -0.42 -5.29
CA SER A 44 -3.45 0.28 -4.19
C SER A 44 -2.19 -0.44 -3.71
N THR A 45 -2.26 -1.77 -3.59
CA THR A 45 -1.11 -2.61 -3.26
C THR A 45 -0.08 -2.60 -4.40
N LEU A 46 -0.52 -2.62 -5.65
CA LEU A 46 0.35 -2.52 -6.83
C LEU A 46 1.15 -1.22 -6.83
N TRP A 47 0.49 -0.08 -6.54
CA TRP A 47 1.16 1.22 -6.44
C TRP A 47 2.21 1.26 -5.33
N PHE A 48 1.89 0.63 -4.19
CA PHE A 48 2.82 0.49 -3.09
C PHE A 48 4.03 -0.37 -3.47
N THR A 49 3.81 -1.52 -4.11
CA THR A 49 4.87 -2.37 -4.66
C THR A 49 5.76 -1.62 -5.65
N PHE A 50 5.18 -0.86 -6.57
CA PHE A 50 5.93 -0.01 -7.51
C PHE A 50 6.77 1.03 -6.78
N SER A 51 6.22 1.70 -5.76
CA SER A 51 6.94 2.70 -4.98
C SER A 51 8.15 2.11 -4.24
N MET A 52 8.00 0.90 -3.69
CA MET A 52 9.12 0.18 -3.06
C MET A 52 10.20 -0.21 -4.08
N LEU A 53 9.78 -0.70 -5.25
CA LEU A 53 10.69 -1.01 -6.36
C LEU A 53 11.46 0.22 -6.84
N LYS A 54 10.77 1.36 -7.03
CA LYS A 54 11.37 2.64 -7.40
C LYS A 54 12.45 3.06 -6.42
N ALA A 55 12.17 3.00 -5.13
CA ALA A 55 13.17 3.35 -4.11
C ALA A 55 14.35 2.38 -4.10
N THR A 56 14.08 1.07 -4.20
CA THR A 56 15.13 0.04 -4.06
C THR A 56 16.05 0.02 -5.28
N LEU A 57 15.50 0.11 -6.50
CA LEU A 57 16.27 0.15 -7.73
C LEU A 57 17.10 1.43 -7.87
N ASN A 58 16.59 2.55 -7.38
CA ASN A 58 17.35 3.80 -7.34
C ASN A 58 18.55 3.72 -6.38
N VAL A 59 18.42 2.98 -5.27
CA VAL A 59 19.51 2.83 -4.28
C VAL A 59 20.52 1.77 -4.68
N LYS A 60 20.07 0.60 -5.18
CA LYS A 60 20.95 -0.53 -5.49
C LYS A 60 21.61 -0.43 -6.86
N GLU A 61 20.83 -0.11 -7.89
CA GLU A 61 21.25 -0.17 -9.29
C GLU A 61 21.41 1.23 -9.90
N ASN A 62 21.16 2.29 -9.12
CA ASN A 62 21.11 3.68 -9.59
C ASN A 62 20.14 3.90 -10.77
N ILE A 63 19.09 3.07 -10.87
CA ILE A 63 18.09 3.14 -11.93
C ILE A 63 16.93 4.04 -11.47
N ASN A 64 16.77 5.17 -12.14
CA ASN A 64 15.68 6.10 -11.86
C ASN A 64 14.41 5.72 -12.63
N LEU A 65 13.57 4.87 -12.01
CA LEU A 65 12.23 4.52 -12.53
C LEU A 65 11.28 5.73 -12.64
N GLY A 66 11.64 6.89 -12.09
CA GLY A 66 10.89 8.13 -12.27
C GLY A 66 11.00 8.72 -13.69
N LYS A 67 11.99 8.29 -14.47
CA LYS A 67 12.13 8.67 -15.90
C LYS A 67 11.15 7.91 -16.80
N PHE A 68 10.52 6.86 -16.30
CA PHE A 68 9.58 6.02 -17.05
C PHE A 68 8.20 6.66 -17.10
N SER A 69 7.92 7.31 -18.22
CA SER A 69 6.73 8.12 -18.44
C SER A 69 5.47 7.28 -18.68
N LYS A 70 5.59 6.01 -19.08
CA LYS A 70 4.45 5.12 -19.36
C LYS A 70 3.94 4.40 -18.11
N VAL A 71 4.81 4.16 -17.14
CA VAL A 71 4.47 3.39 -15.92
C VAL A 71 3.48 4.11 -15.02
N ALA A 72 3.67 5.42 -14.80
CA ALA A 72 2.79 6.20 -13.93
C ALA A 72 1.35 6.34 -14.49
N PRO A 73 1.13 6.67 -15.79
CA PRO A 73 -0.20 6.64 -16.40
C PRO A 73 -0.87 5.28 -16.33
N TYR A 74 -0.13 4.19 -16.59
CA TYR A 74 -0.64 2.82 -16.48
C TYR A 74 -1.15 2.50 -15.07
N LEU A 75 -0.37 2.84 -14.04
CA LEU A 75 -0.78 2.61 -12.66
C LEU A 75 -1.98 3.48 -12.26
N LYS A 76 -2.06 4.73 -12.76
CA LYS A 76 -3.17 5.64 -12.48
C LYS A 76 -4.48 5.13 -13.08
N SER A 77 -4.46 4.63 -14.33
CA SER A 77 -5.67 4.08 -14.95
C SER A 77 -6.24 2.90 -14.15
N LYS A 78 -5.37 2.00 -13.65
CA LYS A 78 -5.79 0.87 -12.80
C LYS A 78 -6.39 1.28 -11.45
N ILE A 79 -6.02 2.43 -10.90
CA ILE A 79 -6.58 2.94 -9.63
C ILE A 79 -7.97 3.56 -9.86
N ILE A 80 -8.16 4.27 -10.97
CA ILE A 80 -9.43 4.94 -11.29
C ILE A 80 -10.56 3.91 -11.38
N ASP A 81 -10.28 2.75 -12.00
CA ASP A 81 -11.27 1.68 -12.15
C ASP A 81 -11.60 0.96 -10.82
N HIS A 82 -10.83 1.20 -9.75
CA HIS A 82 -11.01 0.51 -8.47
C HIS A 82 -11.74 1.38 -7.43
N GLN A 83 -12.99 1.01 -7.14
CA GLN A 83 -13.77 1.57 -6.04
C GLN A 83 -13.03 1.38 -4.71
N LYS A 84 -12.66 2.48 -4.05
CA LYS A 84 -11.95 2.44 -2.76
C LYS A 84 -12.90 1.90 -1.70
N LYS A 85 -12.53 0.79 -1.05
CA LYS A 85 -13.20 0.36 0.19
C LYS A 85 -12.85 1.38 1.28
N LYS A 86 -13.74 2.34 1.54
CA LYS A 86 -13.59 3.26 2.67
C LYS A 86 -13.70 2.46 3.96
N SER A 87 -12.94 2.84 4.98
CA SER A 87 -13.18 2.36 6.34
C SER A 87 -14.58 2.80 6.75
N ALA A 88 -15.30 1.94 7.47
CA ALA A 88 -16.51 2.37 8.14
C ALA A 88 -16.15 3.52 9.08
N VAL A 89 -16.86 4.64 8.94
CA VAL A 89 -16.74 5.76 9.86
C VAL A 89 -17.77 5.49 10.94
N PHE A 90 -17.30 5.29 12.18
CA PHE A 90 -18.19 5.12 13.33
C PHE A 90 -19.01 6.40 13.52
N THR A 91 -20.31 6.25 13.71
CA THR A 91 -21.16 7.39 14.07
C THR A 91 -21.03 7.69 15.57
N LYS A 92 -21.62 8.81 16.03
CA LYS A 92 -21.62 9.16 17.45
C LYS A 92 -22.34 8.08 18.27
N GLU A 93 -23.41 7.52 17.72
CA GLU A 93 -24.21 6.46 18.32
C GLU A 93 -23.41 5.15 18.45
N ASP A 94 -22.61 4.80 17.43
CA ASP A 94 -21.72 3.63 17.51
C ASP A 94 -20.67 3.79 18.63
N ILE A 95 -20.14 5.00 18.80
CA ILE A 95 -19.16 5.32 19.85
C ILE A 95 -19.83 5.28 21.24
N GLU A 96 -21.01 5.88 21.40
CA GLU A 96 -21.76 5.87 22.66
C GLU A 96 -22.17 4.45 23.06
N LYS A 97 -22.64 3.66 22.09
CA LYS A 97 -22.92 2.24 22.30
C LYS A 97 -21.69 1.48 22.77
N PHE A 98 -20.54 1.70 22.14
CA PHE A 98 -19.28 1.10 22.57
C PHE A 98 -18.86 1.55 23.99
N LEU A 99 -18.99 2.83 24.33
CA LEU A 99 -18.66 3.35 25.65
C LEU A 99 -19.54 2.76 26.75
N ASN A 100 -20.83 2.53 26.47
CA ASN A 100 -21.81 2.05 27.44
C ASN A 100 -21.85 0.51 27.57
N GLU A 101 -21.72 -0.21 26.45
CA GLU A 101 -21.98 -1.66 26.42
C GLU A 101 -20.69 -2.51 26.42
N ALA A 102 -19.54 -1.97 26.03
CA ALA A 102 -18.31 -2.76 25.99
C ALA A 102 -17.77 -3.04 27.40
N ASP A 103 -17.15 -4.21 27.60
CA ASP A 103 -16.56 -4.58 28.89
C ASP A 103 -15.34 -3.72 29.27
N ASP A 104 -15.30 -3.22 30.50
CA ASP A 104 -14.24 -2.34 30.96
C ASP A 104 -12.92 -3.08 31.18
N GLN A 105 -12.94 -4.35 31.57
CA GLN A 105 -11.70 -5.09 31.83
C GLN A 105 -10.82 -5.20 30.57
N ASN A 106 -11.45 -5.27 29.40
CA ASN A 106 -10.75 -5.39 28.12
C ASN A 106 -10.60 -4.05 27.37
N TYR A 107 -11.51 -3.09 27.57
CA TYR A 107 -11.61 -1.90 26.70
C TYR A 107 -11.48 -0.55 27.42
N LEU A 108 -11.22 -0.50 28.73
CA LEU A 108 -11.14 0.76 29.51
C LEU A 108 -10.18 1.81 28.91
N LEU A 109 -8.99 1.39 28.45
CA LEU A 109 -8.02 2.28 27.80
C LEU A 109 -8.56 2.85 26.47
N MET A 110 -9.32 2.05 25.73
CA MET A 110 -9.94 2.48 24.47
C MET A 110 -11.11 3.45 24.72
N LYS A 111 -11.90 3.20 25.76
CA LYS A 111 -13.01 4.10 26.17
C LYS A 111 -12.51 5.47 26.61
N THR A 112 -11.46 5.51 27.43
CA THR A 112 -10.88 6.78 27.94
C THR A 112 -10.27 7.63 26.81
N ALA A 113 -9.64 7.02 25.81
CA ALA A 113 -9.12 7.72 24.64
C ALA A 113 -10.23 8.34 23.77
N ASN A 114 -11.36 7.65 23.61
CA ASN A 114 -12.51 8.17 22.87
C ASN A 114 -13.24 9.28 23.64
N PHE A 115 -13.32 9.18 24.98
CA PHE A 115 -13.95 10.21 25.81
C PHE A 115 -13.25 11.57 25.67
N GLY A 116 -11.92 11.61 25.69
CA GLY A 116 -11.16 12.87 25.54
C GLY A 116 -11.26 13.53 24.15
N SER A 117 -11.72 12.77 23.14
CA SER A 117 -11.81 13.22 21.74
C SER A 117 -13.22 13.72 21.38
N VAL A 118 -14.27 13.12 21.96
CA VAL A 118 -15.68 13.49 21.74
C VAL A 118 -16.05 14.79 22.49
N TRP A 119 -15.47 15.02 23.66
CA TRP A 119 -15.77 16.18 24.52
C TRP A 119 -14.82 17.38 24.34
N ARG A 120 -13.98 17.36 23.30
CA ARG A 120 -13.01 18.41 22.96
C ARG A 120 -13.28 19.04 21.59
N LEU A 121 -14.52 19.45 21.36
CA LEU A 121 -14.87 20.37 20.27
C LEU A 121 -15.64 21.55 20.89
N PRO A 122 -15.23 22.81 20.62
CA PRO A 122 -15.96 24.01 21.08
C PRO A 122 -17.32 24.16 20.38
#